data_AF-A0AAD8URP6-F1
#
_entry.id   AF-A0AAD8URP6-F1
#
_cell.length_a   1.000
_cell.length_b   1.000
_cell.length_c   1.000
_cell.angle_alpha   90.00
_cell.angle_beta   90.00
_cell.angle_gamma   90.00
#
_symmetry.space_group_name_H-M   'P 1'
#
loop_
_entity.id
_entity.type
_entity.pdbx_description
1 polymer ?
#
loop_
_entity_poly.entity_id
_entity_poly.type
_entity_poly.pdbx_seq_one_letter_code
_entity_poly.pdbx_strand_id
1 'polypeptide(L)'
;MKSYVTVVSLFLFSMVTAKVWYPVDVKDDLCNRIKNGENIPTDEEDIYDKIKKLDVSTLSREIAYSVMIGRENYAMPLLAHPWEYTTPLSFMEQRLRLYGMSIAKHETPKDGNCLFHALSMIFIKNGYSAKVLQKFINERIKPSVRAAYEEFKPSGAYYTASELRKLSQVVYWGFDPDSKESMDKFDEDHYLNILRDIIITSVVPDPNVNPSAMSRGTFDYKAYMDQIDGGKEVKEVASEMFRDMLKYFVNVFGDYLDINNLELLFSFKTVLFNIESQKLSCGEVSRDSRIQFFVTLYYQENSHFAIQGLIDLHEPYQPYEPISAFLAQDLPIPLAMMMVDDCRLARDD
;
A
#
# COMPACT_ATOMS: atom_id res chain seq x y z
N MET A 1 5.91 28.90 -32.58
CA MET A 1 5.09 27.82 -31.96
C MET A 1 5.74 26.44 -31.97
N LYS A 2 6.58 26.06 -32.96
CA LYS A 2 7.29 24.76 -32.93
C LYS A 2 8.40 24.62 -31.85
N SER A 3 9.00 25.72 -31.37
CA SER A 3 10.06 25.64 -30.34
C SER A 3 9.56 25.36 -28.91
N TYR A 4 8.39 25.84 -28.51
CA TYR A 4 7.94 25.73 -27.12
C TYR A 4 7.52 24.29 -26.75
N VAL A 5 6.84 23.60 -27.66
CA VAL A 5 6.47 22.19 -27.49
C VAL A 5 7.72 21.29 -27.48
N THR A 6 8.73 21.64 -28.28
CA THR A 6 10.00 20.90 -28.34
C THR A 6 10.81 21.06 -27.05
N VAL A 7 10.83 22.26 -26.45
CA VAL A 7 11.51 22.53 -25.18
C VAL A 7 10.79 21.86 -24.01
N VAL A 8 9.46 21.95 -23.92
CA VAL A 8 8.68 21.27 -22.85
C VAL A 8 8.80 19.75 -22.97
N SER A 9 8.79 19.21 -24.20
CA SER A 9 8.94 17.77 -24.43
C SER A 9 10.35 17.28 -24.13
N LEU A 10 11.40 18.00 -24.55
CA LEU A 10 12.79 17.70 -24.19
C LEU A 10 13.04 17.83 -22.68
N PHE A 11 12.33 18.76 -22.02
CA PHE A 11 12.46 19.02 -20.59
C PHE A 11 11.76 17.96 -19.72
N LEU A 12 10.55 17.56 -20.10
CA LEU A 12 9.87 16.39 -19.52
C LEU A 12 10.68 15.11 -19.77
N PHE A 13 11.28 14.97 -20.95
CA PHE A 13 12.18 13.85 -21.28
C PHE A 13 13.45 13.88 -20.42
N SER A 14 14.06 15.05 -20.19
CA SER A 14 15.22 15.19 -19.29
C SER A 14 14.86 14.91 -17.83
N MET A 15 13.66 15.28 -17.37
CA MET A 15 13.13 14.96 -16.04
C MET A 15 12.84 13.46 -15.86
N VAL A 16 12.48 12.76 -16.93
CA VAL A 16 12.27 11.30 -16.91
C VAL A 16 13.61 10.55 -16.94
N THR A 17 14.62 11.08 -17.64
CA THR A 17 15.97 10.48 -17.69
C THR A 17 16.85 10.82 -16.49
N ALA A 18 16.56 11.92 -15.78
CA ALA A 18 17.15 12.22 -14.48
C ALA A 18 16.34 11.47 -13.42
N LYS A 19 16.87 10.33 -12.96
CA LYS A 19 16.24 9.43 -11.99
C LYS A 19 15.51 10.19 -10.87
N VAL A 20 14.19 10.13 -10.94
CA VAL A 20 13.22 9.95 -9.85
C VAL A 20 13.21 11.04 -8.76
N TRP A 21 12.03 11.62 -8.56
CA TRP A 21 11.82 12.95 -8.01
C TRP A 21 11.96 13.01 -6.48
N TYR A 22 13.12 13.48 -6.00
CA TYR A 22 13.16 14.37 -4.84
C TYR A 22 13.35 15.81 -5.33
N PRO A 23 12.51 16.77 -4.88
CA PRO A 23 12.76 18.20 -5.04
C PRO A 23 14.16 18.64 -4.55
N VAL A 24 14.73 17.87 -3.61
CA VAL A 24 16.05 18.08 -3.03
C VAL A 24 17.14 17.56 -3.98
N ASP A 25 16.97 16.39 -4.59
CA ASP A 25 17.97 15.79 -5.47
C ASP A 25 18.05 16.49 -6.83
N VAL A 26 16.94 17.00 -7.37
CA VAL A 26 16.96 17.88 -8.56
C VAL A 26 17.70 19.17 -8.25
N LYS A 27 17.46 19.77 -7.07
CA LYS A 27 18.16 20.97 -6.63
C LYS A 27 19.65 20.69 -6.38
N ASP A 28 20.00 19.57 -5.78
CA ASP A 28 21.38 19.22 -5.44
C ASP A 28 22.18 18.80 -6.68
N ASP A 29 21.57 18.08 -7.64
CA ASP A 29 22.15 17.82 -8.97
C ASP A 29 22.39 19.13 -9.73
N LEU A 30 21.40 20.03 -9.77
CA LEU A 30 21.55 21.37 -10.35
C LEU A 30 22.67 22.16 -9.65
N CYS A 31 22.72 22.14 -8.31
CA CYS A 31 23.78 22.80 -7.54
C CYS A 31 25.16 22.19 -7.83
N ASN A 32 25.24 20.87 -8.03
CA ASN A 32 26.48 20.17 -8.35
C ASN A 32 26.95 20.48 -9.78
N ARG A 33 26.03 20.57 -10.74
CA ARG A 33 26.32 20.95 -12.13
C ARG A 33 26.76 22.43 -12.24
N ILE A 34 26.14 23.33 -11.48
CA ILE A 34 26.60 24.73 -11.33
C ILE A 34 27.99 24.79 -10.71
N LYS A 35 28.26 24.02 -9.63
CA LYS A 35 29.59 23.93 -9.00
C LYS A 35 30.65 23.39 -9.96
N ASN A 36 30.27 22.50 -10.88
CA ASN A 36 31.15 21.93 -11.89
C ASN A 36 31.32 22.83 -13.14
N GLY A 37 30.73 24.03 -13.13
CA GLY A 37 30.90 25.02 -14.22
C GLY A 37 30.08 24.71 -15.47
N GLU A 38 29.07 23.85 -15.36
CA GLU A 38 28.13 23.61 -16.46
C GLU A 38 27.19 24.80 -16.60
N ASN A 39 27.04 25.31 -17.83
CA ASN A 39 26.13 26.41 -18.14
C ASN A 39 24.68 25.91 -18.06
N ILE A 40 24.01 26.17 -16.94
CA ILE A 40 22.58 25.91 -16.80
C ILE A 40 21.81 27.13 -17.35
N PRO A 41 20.91 26.95 -18.33
CA PRO A 41 20.09 28.04 -18.84
C PRO A 41 19.27 28.68 -17.71
N THR A 42 19.26 30.01 -17.63
CA THR A 42 18.51 30.82 -16.65
C THR A 42 16.98 30.59 -16.65
N ASP A 43 16.46 29.79 -17.58
CA ASP A 43 15.05 29.47 -17.73
C ASP A 43 14.58 28.31 -16.83
N GLU A 44 15.47 27.50 -16.23
CA GLU A 44 15.08 26.27 -15.51
C GLU A 44 14.46 26.50 -14.12
N GLU A 45 14.93 27.50 -13.36
CA GLU A 45 14.29 27.92 -12.09
C GLU A 45 12.85 28.43 -12.34
N ASP A 46 12.64 29.16 -13.44
CA ASP A 46 11.34 29.67 -13.88
C ASP A 46 10.41 28.53 -14.37
N ILE A 47 10.97 27.43 -14.89
CA ILE A 47 10.19 26.25 -15.28
C ILE A 47 9.76 25.43 -14.06
N TYR A 48 10.63 25.25 -13.06
CA TYR A 48 10.25 24.57 -11.82
C TYR A 48 9.10 25.29 -11.12
N ASP A 49 9.17 26.62 -11.06
CA ASP A 49 8.09 27.45 -10.53
C ASP A 49 6.83 27.47 -11.41
N LYS A 50 6.95 27.23 -12.74
CA LYS A 50 5.79 27.01 -13.61
C LYS A 50 5.12 25.66 -13.34
N ILE A 51 5.88 24.58 -13.17
CA ILE A 51 5.32 23.24 -12.91
C ILE A 51 4.56 23.20 -11.59
N LYS A 52 5.09 23.83 -10.54
CA LYS A 52 4.36 24.00 -9.26
C LYS A 52 3.02 24.72 -9.39
N LYS A 53 2.86 25.53 -10.44
CA LYS A 53 1.63 26.31 -10.71
C LYS A 53 0.70 25.60 -11.70
N LEU A 54 1.11 24.48 -12.30
CA LEU A 54 0.23 23.71 -13.19
C LEU A 54 -0.79 22.94 -12.36
N ASP A 55 -2.05 23.02 -12.76
CA ASP A 55 -3.07 22.14 -12.23
C ASP A 55 -2.87 20.70 -12.74
N VAL A 56 -3.37 19.72 -11.97
CA VAL A 56 -3.23 18.28 -12.27
C VAL A 56 -3.76 17.92 -13.67
N SER A 57 -4.81 18.61 -14.15
CA SER A 57 -5.38 18.32 -15.48
C SER A 57 -4.49 18.82 -16.61
N THR A 58 -3.80 19.95 -16.42
CA THR A 58 -2.81 20.44 -17.38
C THR A 58 -1.57 19.56 -17.37
N LEU A 59 -1.02 19.22 -16.21
CA LEU A 59 0.10 18.28 -16.10
C LEU A 59 -0.21 16.93 -16.78
N SER A 60 -1.43 16.42 -16.57
CA SER A 60 -1.91 15.15 -17.15
C SER A 60 -1.90 15.18 -18.67
N ARG A 61 -2.40 16.27 -19.26
CA ARG A 61 -2.44 16.45 -20.71
C ARG A 61 -1.04 16.54 -21.30
N GLU A 62 -0.14 17.29 -20.68
CA GLU A 62 1.24 17.44 -21.15
C GLU A 62 1.99 16.10 -21.16
N ILE A 63 1.89 15.30 -20.08
CA ILE A 63 2.49 13.95 -20.03
C ILE A 63 1.89 13.06 -21.12
N ALA A 64 0.56 13.05 -21.26
CA ALA A 64 -0.10 12.23 -22.27
C ALA A 64 0.32 12.61 -23.71
N TYR A 65 0.44 13.91 -24.01
CA TYR A 65 0.91 14.37 -25.32
C TYR A 65 2.37 14.02 -25.57
N SER A 66 3.24 14.18 -24.56
CA SER A 66 4.65 13.78 -24.64
C SER A 66 4.79 12.30 -25.03
N VAL A 67 4.05 11.44 -24.34
CA VAL A 67 3.98 10.00 -24.62
C VAL A 67 3.43 9.76 -26.03
N MET A 68 2.31 10.39 -26.40
CA MET A 68 1.70 10.21 -27.73
C MET A 68 2.61 10.62 -28.90
N ILE A 69 3.42 11.66 -28.73
CA ILE A 69 4.38 12.12 -29.74
C ILE A 69 5.59 11.17 -29.80
N GLY A 70 6.02 10.62 -28.67
CA GLY A 70 7.14 9.67 -28.58
C GLY A 70 6.82 8.21 -28.93
N ARG A 71 5.59 7.91 -29.36
CA ARG A 71 4.99 6.56 -29.47
C ARG A 71 5.60 5.60 -30.48
N GLU A 72 6.55 6.02 -31.31
CA GLU A 72 7.04 5.20 -32.44
C GLU A 72 7.60 3.84 -32.00
N ASN A 73 7.89 3.60 -30.70
CA ASN A 73 8.47 2.36 -30.18
C ASN A 73 7.79 1.74 -28.93
N TYR A 74 6.56 2.11 -28.54
CA TYR A 74 5.91 1.48 -27.37
C TYR A 74 5.34 0.10 -27.73
N ALA A 75 6.17 -0.93 -27.62
CA ALA A 75 5.75 -2.32 -27.64
C ALA A 75 5.49 -2.80 -26.20
N MET A 76 4.50 -3.68 -26.03
CA MET A 76 4.31 -4.41 -24.78
C MET A 76 5.51 -5.34 -24.56
N PRO A 77 6.31 -5.16 -23.49
CA PRO A 77 7.47 -6.01 -23.28
C PRO A 77 7.08 -7.47 -22.99
N LEU A 78 7.98 -8.40 -23.27
CA LEU A 78 7.84 -9.76 -22.77
C LEU A 78 8.07 -9.75 -21.25
N LEU A 79 7.13 -10.29 -20.48
CA LEU A 79 7.21 -10.33 -19.03
C LEU A 79 8.02 -11.51 -18.52
N ALA A 80 8.74 -11.31 -17.41
CA ALA A 80 9.35 -12.38 -16.66
C ALA A 80 8.27 -13.27 -16.04
N HIS A 81 8.39 -14.59 -16.18
CA HIS A 81 7.48 -15.52 -15.51
C HIS A 81 7.56 -15.36 -13.98
N PRO A 82 6.43 -15.38 -13.24
CA PRO A 82 5.07 -15.72 -13.66
C PRO A 82 4.15 -14.51 -13.86
N TRP A 83 4.70 -13.35 -14.24
CA TRP A 83 3.88 -12.17 -14.50
C TRP A 83 3.06 -12.32 -15.78
N GLU A 84 1.81 -11.88 -15.71
CA GLU A 84 0.87 -11.93 -16.83
C GLU A 84 0.21 -10.57 -17.02
N TYR A 85 -0.05 -10.20 -18.27
CA TYR A 85 -0.87 -9.03 -18.56
C TYR A 85 -2.31 -9.27 -18.14
N THR A 86 -2.97 -8.22 -17.63
CA THR A 86 -4.38 -8.29 -17.27
C THR A 86 -5.23 -8.30 -18.55
N THR A 87 -5.96 -9.39 -18.80
CA THR A 87 -6.85 -9.51 -19.98
C THR A 87 -8.28 -9.87 -19.57
N PRO A 88 -9.32 -9.22 -20.14
CA PRO A 88 -9.26 -8.11 -21.09
C PRO A 88 -8.70 -6.82 -20.47
N LEU A 89 -8.20 -5.91 -21.32
CA LEU A 89 -7.63 -4.64 -20.88
C LEU A 89 -8.67 -3.84 -20.09
N SER A 90 -8.40 -3.64 -18.80
CA SER A 90 -9.27 -2.80 -17.97
C SER A 90 -9.22 -1.35 -18.44
N PHE A 91 -10.26 -0.57 -18.15
CA PHE A 91 -10.26 0.87 -18.39
C PHE A 91 -9.04 1.57 -17.73
N MET A 92 -8.66 1.09 -16.54
CA MET A 92 -7.50 1.60 -15.81
C MET A 92 -6.19 1.34 -16.55
N GLU A 93 -6.03 0.16 -17.14
CA GLU A 93 -4.87 -0.15 -17.96
C GLU A 93 -4.82 0.74 -19.22
N GLN A 94 -5.95 0.94 -19.88
CA GLN A 94 -6.02 1.85 -21.04
C GLN A 94 -5.62 3.27 -20.66
N ARG A 95 -6.04 3.74 -19.48
CA ARG A 95 -5.67 5.06 -18.95
C ARG A 95 -4.18 5.16 -18.63
N LEU A 96 -3.58 4.15 -17.99
CA LEU A 96 -2.14 4.13 -17.69
C LEU A 96 -1.28 4.14 -18.96
N ARG A 97 -1.74 3.48 -20.03
CA ARG A 97 -1.06 3.49 -21.34
C ARG A 97 -1.03 4.87 -22.01
N LEU A 98 -1.91 5.80 -21.63
CA LEU A 98 -1.81 7.19 -22.07
C LEU A 98 -0.57 7.87 -21.49
N TYR A 99 -0.07 7.38 -20.36
CA TYR A 99 1.09 7.91 -19.66
C TYR A 99 2.34 7.05 -19.81
N GLY A 100 2.39 6.17 -20.81
CA GLY A 100 3.57 5.33 -21.07
C GLY A 100 3.73 4.17 -20.08
N MET A 101 2.68 3.84 -19.32
CA MET A 101 2.73 2.77 -18.34
C MET A 101 1.77 1.62 -18.69
N SER A 102 2.09 0.42 -18.22
CA SER A 102 1.17 -0.71 -18.24
C SER A 102 1.20 -1.43 -16.89
N ILE A 103 0.32 -2.40 -16.72
CA ILE A 103 0.19 -3.17 -15.50
C ILE A 103 0.20 -4.66 -15.83
N ALA A 104 0.81 -5.44 -14.96
CA ALA A 104 0.80 -6.90 -15.01
C ALA A 104 0.48 -7.44 -13.62
N LYS A 105 -0.19 -8.59 -13.59
CA LYS A 105 -0.56 -9.27 -12.35
C LYS A 105 0.37 -10.45 -12.11
N HIS A 106 0.58 -10.75 -10.84
CA HIS A 106 1.15 -12.01 -10.39
C HIS A 106 0.17 -12.62 -9.39
N GLU A 107 -0.42 -13.75 -9.80
CA GLU A 107 -1.41 -14.46 -8.98
C GLU A 107 -0.78 -15.01 -7.70
N THR A 108 -1.58 -15.07 -6.66
CA THR A 108 -1.23 -15.65 -5.36
C THR A 108 -2.06 -16.92 -5.11
N PRO A 109 -1.67 -17.78 -4.16
CA PRO A 109 -2.49 -18.91 -3.76
C PRO A 109 -3.91 -18.48 -3.37
N LYS A 110 -4.92 -19.17 -3.91
CA LYS A 110 -6.35 -18.91 -3.67
C LYS A 110 -6.89 -19.73 -2.50
N ASP A 111 -6.20 -19.68 -1.36
CA ASP A 111 -6.50 -20.43 -0.14
C ASP A 111 -7.22 -19.58 0.92
N GLY A 112 -7.69 -18.40 0.54
CA GLY A 112 -8.29 -17.41 1.43
C GLY A 112 -7.30 -16.54 2.22
N ASN A 113 -5.99 -16.75 2.03
CA ASN A 113 -4.93 -15.88 2.54
C ASN A 113 -4.31 -15.00 1.44
N CYS A 114 -5.01 -14.81 0.32
CA CYS A 114 -4.48 -14.16 -0.88
C CYS A 114 -3.89 -12.76 -0.62
N LEU A 115 -4.48 -11.97 0.29
CA LEU A 115 -3.93 -10.68 0.74
C LEU A 115 -2.53 -10.84 1.38
N PHE A 116 -2.43 -11.70 2.38
CA PHE A 116 -1.20 -11.89 3.13
C PHE A 116 -0.11 -12.56 2.28
N HIS A 117 -0.51 -13.45 1.37
CA HIS A 117 0.40 -14.00 0.35
C HIS A 117 0.91 -12.90 -0.58
N ALA A 118 0.04 -12.02 -1.08
CA ALA A 118 0.45 -10.92 -1.96
C ALA A 118 1.48 -10.01 -1.27
N LEU A 119 1.19 -9.58 -0.05
CA LEU A 119 2.12 -8.72 0.73
C LEU A 119 3.45 -9.43 1.01
N SER A 120 3.41 -10.69 1.46
CA SER A 120 4.63 -11.48 1.73
C SER A 120 5.50 -11.60 0.48
N MET A 121 4.90 -11.91 -0.67
CA MET A 121 5.60 -12.03 -1.94
C MET A 121 6.15 -10.68 -2.45
N ILE A 122 5.40 -9.58 -2.28
CA ILE A 122 5.89 -8.23 -2.59
C ILE A 122 7.14 -7.92 -1.76
N PHE A 123 7.11 -8.19 -0.46
CA PHE A 123 8.25 -7.93 0.43
C PHE A 123 9.47 -8.77 0.06
N ILE A 124 9.27 -10.04 -0.28
CA ILE A 124 10.34 -10.93 -0.76
C ILE A 124 10.96 -10.38 -2.05
N LYS A 125 10.13 -10.09 -3.06
CA LYS A 125 10.58 -9.62 -4.38
C LYS A 125 11.33 -8.28 -4.31
N ASN A 126 10.94 -7.40 -3.40
CA ASN A 126 11.55 -6.07 -3.25
C ASN A 126 12.64 -6.03 -2.17
N GLY A 127 13.04 -7.17 -1.61
CA GLY A 127 14.12 -7.23 -0.62
C GLY A 127 13.77 -6.64 0.76
N TYR A 128 12.49 -6.40 1.05
CA TYR A 128 12.00 -5.94 2.34
C TYR A 128 11.95 -7.09 3.35
N SER A 129 13.13 -7.52 3.80
CA SER A 129 13.27 -8.47 4.90
C SER A 129 12.59 -7.95 6.18
N ALA A 130 12.30 -8.86 7.12
CA ALA A 130 11.76 -8.49 8.42
C ALA A 130 12.62 -7.42 9.14
N LYS A 131 13.95 -7.53 9.03
CA LYS A 131 14.90 -6.54 9.58
C LYS A 131 14.79 -5.17 8.92
N VAL A 132 14.45 -5.10 7.63
CA VAL A 132 14.22 -3.84 6.93
C VAL A 132 12.90 -3.22 7.41
N LEU A 133 11.82 -4.01 7.41
CA LEU A 133 10.49 -3.56 7.85
C LEU A 133 10.48 -3.12 9.32
N GLN A 134 11.28 -3.74 10.18
CA GLN A 134 11.46 -3.30 11.58
C GLN A 134 11.96 -1.86 11.71
N LYS A 135 12.74 -1.36 10.75
CA LYS A 135 13.22 0.03 10.74
C LYS A 135 12.15 1.03 10.31
N PHE A 136 11.09 0.56 9.67
CA PHE A 136 9.99 1.39 9.18
C PHE A 136 8.81 1.45 10.16
N ILE A 137 9.00 0.92 11.38
CA ILE A 137 7.97 0.92 12.39
C ILE A 137 7.41 2.32 12.64
N ASN A 138 6.09 2.47 12.58
CA ASN A 138 5.47 3.78 12.80
C ASN A 138 5.63 4.20 14.27
N GLU A 139 5.99 5.45 14.51
CA GLU A 139 6.17 6.00 15.86
C GLU A 139 4.86 6.03 16.66
N ARG A 140 3.70 6.13 15.97
CA ARG A 140 2.37 6.27 16.55
C ARG A 140 1.73 4.96 17.01
N ILE A 141 2.34 3.80 16.73
CA ILE A 141 1.79 2.53 17.22
C ILE A 141 1.78 2.49 18.75
N LYS A 142 0.81 1.76 19.30
CA LYS A 142 0.66 1.60 20.75
C LYS A 142 1.90 0.97 21.38
N PRO A 143 2.28 1.34 22.62
CA PRO A 143 3.44 0.77 23.31
C PRO A 143 3.42 -0.76 23.43
N SER A 144 2.25 -1.36 23.67
CA SER A 144 2.05 -2.81 23.73
C SER A 144 2.26 -3.50 22.37
N VAL A 145 1.79 -2.88 21.28
CA VAL A 145 1.99 -3.36 19.90
C VAL A 145 3.46 -3.27 19.51
N ARG A 146 4.12 -2.15 19.84
CA ARG A 146 5.56 -1.98 19.63
C ARG A 146 6.35 -3.08 20.31
N ALA A 147 6.09 -3.32 21.59
CA ALA A 147 6.76 -4.36 22.36
C ALA A 147 6.57 -5.75 21.74
N ALA A 148 5.32 -6.10 21.37
CA ALA A 148 5.03 -7.35 20.69
C ALA A 148 5.84 -7.52 19.40
N TYR A 149 5.91 -6.47 18.58
CA TYR A 149 6.60 -6.52 17.30
C TYR A 149 8.14 -6.55 17.43
N GLU A 150 8.70 -5.85 18.43
CA GLU A 150 10.14 -5.87 18.71
C GLU A 150 10.60 -7.25 19.25
N GLU A 151 9.75 -7.93 20.03
CA GLU A 151 10.00 -9.31 20.47
C GLU A 151 9.69 -10.37 19.39
N PHE A 152 8.94 -10.00 18.35
CA PHE A 152 8.50 -10.92 17.31
C PHE A 152 9.68 -11.48 16.52
N LYS A 153 9.81 -12.82 16.52
CA LYS A 153 10.86 -13.53 15.78
C LYS A 153 10.25 -14.17 14.54
N PRO A 154 10.51 -13.64 13.33
CA PRO A 154 10.08 -14.29 12.10
C PRO A 154 10.76 -15.66 11.96
N SER A 155 10.04 -16.62 11.39
CA SER A 155 10.52 -17.97 11.10
C SER A 155 11.66 -18.01 10.08
N GLY A 156 11.80 -16.96 9.26
CA GLY A 156 12.87 -16.80 8.28
C GLY A 156 13.29 -15.34 8.09
N ALA A 157 13.94 -15.05 6.95
CA ALA A 157 14.39 -13.70 6.63
C ALA A 157 13.23 -12.72 6.30
N TYR A 158 12.09 -13.26 5.88
CA TYR A 158 10.90 -12.51 5.48
C TYR A 158 9.69 -13.00 6.28
N TYR A 159 8.69 -12.13 6.44
CA TYR A 159 7.43 -12.50 7.06
C TYR A 159 6.61 -13.39 6.13
N THR A 160 6.12 -14.51 6.65
CA THR A 160 5.15 -15.38 6.00
C THR A 160 3.74 -14.80 6.06
N ALA A 161 2.83 -15.31 5.24
CA ALA A 161 1.42 -14.89 5.25
C ALA A 161 0.77 -15.02 6.64
N SER A 162 1.02 -16.13 7.34
CA SER A 162 0.48 -16.36 8.69
C SER A 162 1.04 -15.38 9.74
N GLU A 163 2.32 -15.01 9.61
CA GLU A 163 2.96 -14.04 10.50
C GLU A 163 2.41 -12.63 10.26
N LEU A 164 2.25 -12.22 9.00
CA LEU A 164 1.59 -10.95 8.66
C LEU A 164 0.15 -10.88 9.17
N ARG A 165 -0.60 -11.99 9.07
CA ARG A 165 -1.94 -12.10 9.66
C ARG A 165 -1.91 -11.91 11.17
N LYS A 166 -1.01 -12.62 11.88
CA LYS A 166 -0.86 -12.44 13.34
C LYS A 166 -0.53 -10.98 13.68
N LEU A 167 0.41 -10.36 12.98
CA LEU A 167 0.79 -8.96 13.22
C LEU A 167 -0.36 -7.99 12.97
N SER A 168 -1.18 -8.21 11.93
CA SER A 168 -2.41 -7.42 11.74
C SER A 168 -3.34 -7.51 12.97
N GLN A 169 -3.54 -8.72 13.52
CA GLN A 169 -4.37 -8.90 14.70
C GLN A 169 -3.75 -8.26 15.96
N VAL A 170 -2.43 -8.33 16.12
CA VAL A 170 -1.72 -7.65 17.22
C VAL A 170 -1.98 -6.14 17.18
N VAL A 171 -1.88 -5.54 15.99
CA VAL A 171 -2.14 -4.10 15.83
C VAL A 171 -3.60 -3.77 16.12
N TYR A 172 -4.54 -4.58 15.60
CA TYR A 172 -5.96 -4.37 15.80
C TYR A 172 -6.38 -4.43 17.27
N TRP A 173 -6.00 -5.50 17.96
CA TRP A 173 -6.37 -5.74 19.36
C TRP A 173 -5.50 -4.97 20.34
N GLY A 174 -4.33 -4.51 19.89
CA GLY A 174 -3.42 -3.72 20.68
C GLY A 174 -2.46 -4.53 21.55
N PHE A 175 -2.33 -5.86 21.38
CA PHE A 175 -1.42 -6.69 22.18
C PHE A 175 -1.09 -8.04 21.52
N ASP A 176 -0.04 -8.70 22.01
CA ASP A 176 0.27 -10.12 21.73
C ASP A 176 0.35 -10.91 23.05
N PRO A 177 -0.52 -11.92 23.28
CA PRO A 177 -0.53 -12.69 24.52
C PRO A 177 0.70 -13.56 24.74
N ASP A 178 1.52 -13.76 23.71
CA ASP A 178 2.76 -14.54 23.79
C ASP A 178 3.99 -13.65 24.07
N SER A 179 3.82 -12.32 24.05
CA SER A 179 4.84 -11.33 24.41
C SER A 179 4.61 -10.83 25.84
N LYS A 180 5.55 -11.12 26.74
CA LYS A 180 5.46 -10.66 28.12
C LYS A 180 5.46 -9.13 28.17
N GLU A 181 6.34 -8.49 27.42
CA GLU A 181 6.47 -7.04 27.42
C GLU A 181 5.23 -6.35 26.82
N SER A 182 4.57 -6.98 25.85
CA SER A 182 3.28 -6.52 25.33
C SER A 182 2.18 -6.60 26.40
N MET A 183 2.09 -7.73 27.11
CA MET A 183 1.07 -7.96 28.15
C MET A 183 1.26 -7.10 29.41
N ASP A 184 2.51 -6.76 29.74
CA ASP A 184 2.82 -5.81 30.82
C ASP A 184 2.31 -4.39 30.48
N LYS A 185 2.19 -4.05 29.19
CA LYS A 185 1.67 -2.78 28.67
C LYS A 185 0.23 -2.87 28.13
N PHE A 186 -0.48 -3.96 28.43
CA PHE A 186 -1.85 -4.19 27.95
C PHE A 186 -2.80 -3.05 28.36
N ASP A 187 -3.51 -2.52 27.37
CA ASP A 187 -4.48 -1.44 27.51
C ASP A 187 -5.90 -2.02 27.59
N GLU A 188 -6.38 -2.22 28.81
CA GLU A 188 -7.66 -2.86 29.10
C GLU A 188 -8.84 -2.08 28.53
N ASP A 189 -8.85 -0.74 28.72
CA ASP A 189 -9.93 0.12 28.25
C ASP A 189 -10.06 0.05 26.73
N HIS A 190 -8.93 0.09 26.01
CA HIS A 190 -8.95 -0.06 24.57
C HIS A 190 -9.50 -1.41 24.11
N TYR A 191 -9.01 -2.50 24.72
CA TYR A 191 -9.47 -3.85 24.40
C TYR A 191 -10.99 -3.99 24.60
N LEU A 192 -11.49 -3.53 25.75
CA LEU A 192 -12.92 -3.59 26.07
C LEU A 192 -13.75 -2.72 25.13
N ASN A 193 -13.25 -1.55 24.73
CA ASN A 193 -13.95 -0.69 23.77
C ASN A 193 -14.07 -1.34 22.39
N ILE A 194 -12.98 -1.92 21.87
CA ILE A 194 -13.02 -2.67 20.61
C ILE A 194 -14.01 -3.85 20.71
N LEU A 195 -13.93 -4.63 21.79
CA LEU A 195 -14.79 -5.79 21.96
C LEU A 195 -16.29 -5.40 21.99
N ARG A 196 -16.63 -4.33 22.72
CA ARG A 196 -18.00 -3.78 22.76
C ARG A 196 -18.46 -3.31 21.38
N ASP A 197 -17.62 -2.56 20.68
CA ASP A 197 -17.94 -2.02 19.36
C ASP A 197 -18.22 -3.13 18.35
N ILE A 198 -17.42 -4.20 18.35
CA ILE A 198 -17.65 -5.36 17.49
C ILE A 198 -18.98 -6.04 17.84
N ILE A 199 -19.27 -6.24 19.14
CA ILE A 199 -20.52 -6.86 19.56
C ILE A 199 -21.72 -6.01 19.10
N ILE A 200 -21.69 -4.69 19.31
CA ILE A 200 -22.77 -3.78 18.90
C ILE A 200 -22.98 -3.83 17.38
N THR A 201 -21.88 -3.75 16.61
CA THR A 201 -21.94 -3.77 15.15
C THR A 201 -22.33 -5.12 14.56
N SER A 202 -22.06 -6.23 15.27
CA SER A 202 -22.48 -7.58 14.85
C SER A 202 -23.98 -7.85 15.07
N VAL A 203 -24.62 -7.14 16.02
CA VAL A 203 -26.03 -7.34 16.39
C VAL A 203 -26.98 -6.47 15.55
N VAL A 204 -26.49 -5.34 15.00
CA VAL A 204 -27.25 -4.48 14.09
C VAL A 204 -26.58 -4.51 12.72
N PRO A 205 -26.96 -5.45 11.83
CA PRO A 205 -26.45 -5.45 10.46
C PRO A 205 -26.99 -4.20 9.74
N ASP A 206 -26.17 -3.15 9.69
CA ASP A 206 -26.41 -2.03 8.77
C ASP A 206 -25.98 -2.48 7.36
N PRO A 207 -26.90 -2.51 6.38
CA PRO A 207 -26.57 -2.89 5.01
C PRO A 207 -25.59 -1.94 4.31
N ASN A 208 -25.25 -0.79 4.93
CA ASN A 208 -24.22 0.14 4.47
C ASN A 208 -22.86 -0.05 5.16
N VAL A 209 -22.77 -0.94 6.16
CA VAL A 209 -21.50 -1.26 6.83
C VAL A 209 -20.71 -2.26 5.98
N ASN A 210 -19.45 -1.88 5.74
CA ASN A 210 -18.49 -2.55 4.87
C ASN A 210 -18.42 -4.08 5.18
N PRO A 211 -18.42 -4.97 4.16
CA PRO A 211 -18.33 -6.43 4.31
C PRO A 211 -17.18 -6.98 5.17
N SER A 212 -16.17 -6.17 5.52
CA SER A 212 -15.13 -6.53 6.49
C SER A 212 -15.69 -6.94 7.86
N ALA A 213 -16.86 -6.40 8.24
CA ALA A 213 -17.58 -6.81 9.44
C ALA A 213 -18.14 -8.25 9.34
N MET A 214 -18.41 -8.78 8.14
CA MET A 214 -19.02 -10.11 7.97
C MET A 214 -18.05 -11.27 8.21
N SER A 215 -16.76 -11.07 7.96
CA SER A 215 -15.74 -12.12 8.09
C SER A 215 -15.37 -12.38 9.55
N ARG A 216 -15.39 -11.34 10.38
CA ARG A 216 -15.21 -11.40 11.84
C ARG A 216 -16.52 -11.65 12.59
N GLY A 217 -17.66 -11.19 12.07
CA GLY A 217 -18.97 -11.23 12.75
C GLY A 217 -19.55 -12.63 13.04
N THR A 218 -18.88 -13.70 12.62
CA THR A 218 -19.24 -15.09 12.92
C THR A 218 -18.48 -15.68 14.12
N PHE A 219 -17.44 -14.98 14.60
CA PHE A 219 -16.74 -15.34 15.83
C PHE A 219 -17.56 -14.90 17.05
N ASP A 220 -17.69 -15.75 18.06
CA ASP A 220 -18.55 -15.49 19.23
C ASP A 220 -17.86 -14.57 20.24
N TYR A 221 -17.76 -13.28 19.91
CA TYR A 221 -17.21 -12.26 20.80
C TYR A 221 -18.02 -12.10 22.08
N LYS A 222 -19.34 -12.36 22.02
CA LYS A 222 -20.23 -12.20 23.16
C LYS A 222 -19.90 -13.19 24.27
N ALA A 223 -19.58 -14.45 23.94
CA ALA A 223 -19.17 -15.43 24.93
C ALA A 223 -17.93 -15.02 25.75
N TYR A 224 -16.99 -14.26 25.15
CA TYR A 224 -15.83 -13.73 25.88
C TYR A 224 -16.23 -12.52 26.74
N MET A 225 -17.12 -11.65 26.26
CA MET A 225 -17.64 -10.56 27.09
C MET A 225 -18.43 -11.08 28.30
N ASP A 226 -19.27 -12.10 28.12
CA ASP A 226 -20.05 -12.71 29.21
C ASP A 226 -19.12 -13.33 30.29
N GLN A 227 -17.93 -13.82 29.92
CA GLN A 227 -16.92 -14.28 30.88
C GLN A 227 -16.33 -13.13 31.71
N ILE A 228 -16.08 -11.98 31.07
CA ILE A 228 -15.59 -10.77 31.75
C ILE A 228 -16.65 -10.24 32.71
N ASP A 229 -17.90 -10.12 32.26
CA ASP A 229 -19.04 -9.69 33.08
C ASP A 229 -19.33 -10.68 34.22
N GLY A 230 -19.01 -11.97 34.02
CA GLY A 230 -19.03 -13.02 35.03
C GLY A 230 -17.88 -12.97 36.05
N GLY A 231 -16.94 -12.03 35.92
CA GLY A 231 -15.88 -11.77 36.87
C GLY A 231 -14.52 -12.43 36.56
N LYS A 232 -14.32 -12.97 35.36
CA LYS A 232 -13.00 -13.48 34.93
C LYS A 232 -12.05 -12.33 34.63
N GLU A 233 -10.75 -12.52 34.86
CA GLU A 233 -9.74 -11.48 34.61
C GLU A 233 -9.67 -11.12 33.11
N VAL A 234 -9.72 -9.82 32.79
CA VAL A 234 -9.76 -9.35 31.40
C VAL A 234 -8.53 -9.81 30.60
N LYS A 235 -7.32 -9.77 31.18
CA LYS A 235 -6.11 -10.21 30.48
C LYS A 235 -6.13 -11.70 30.14
N GLU A 236 -6.68 -12.53 31.02
CA GLU A 236 -6.83 -13.97 30.80
C GLU A 236 -7.79 -14.22 29.62
N VAL A 237 -8.97 -13.59 29.66
CA VAL A 237 -9.98 -13.70 28.58
C VAL A 237 -9.43 -13.17 27.25
N ALA A 238 -8.76 -12.03 27.26
CA ALA A 238 -8.16 -11.43 26.07
C ALA A 238 -7.13 -12.37 25.43
N SER A 239 -6.31 -13.03 26.26
CA SER A 239 -5.29 -13.99 25.80
C SER A 239 -5.91 -15.24 25.17
N GLU A 240 -6.98 -15.78 25.78
CA GLU A 240 -7.73 -16.90 25.23
C GLU A 240 -8.39 -16.55 23.90
N MET A 241 -9.11 -15.43 23.87
CA MET A 241 -9.81 -14.93 22.69
C MET A 241 -8.84 -14.73 21.52
N PHE A 242 -7.68 -14.11 21.76
CA PHE A 242 -6.67 -13.88 20.74
C PHE A 242 -6.18 -15.19 20.11
N ARG A 243 -5.87 -16.20 20.94
CA ARG A 243 -5.40 -17.51 20.47
C ARG A 243 -6.49 -18.26 19.69
N ASP A 244 -7.74 -18.18 20.11
CA ASP A 244 -8.84 -18.83 19.42
C ASP A 244 -9.21 -18.12 18.11
N MET A 245 -9.15 -16.78 18.08
CA MET A 245 -9.28 -16.02 16.84
C MET A 245 -8.20 -16.37 15.83
N LEU A 246 -6.93 -16.53 16.24
CA LEU A 246 -5.87 -16.91 15.30
C LEU A 246 -6.13 -18.28 14.67
N LYS A 247 -6.71 -19.23 15.40
CA LYS A 247 -7.13 -20.54 14.85
C LYS A 247 -8.31 -20.38 13.89
N TYR A 248 -9.28 -19.55 14.26
CA TYR A 248 -10.48 -19.29 13.46
C TYR A 248 -10.13 -18.61 12.13
N PHE A 249 -9.30 -17.57 12.19
CA PHE A 249 -8.94 -16.73 11.05
C PHE A 249 -8.06 -17.41 10.01
N VAL A 250 -7.55 -18.63 10.25
CA VAL A 250 -6.84 -19.41 9.21
C VAL A 250 -7.69 -19.53 7.93
N ASN A 251 -9.01 -19.60 8.07
CA ASN A 251 -9.96 -19.78 6.96
C ASN A 251 -10.74 -18.51 6.57
N VAL A 252 -10.39 -17.36 7.15
CA VAL A 252 -11.13 -16.10 6.95
C VAL A 252 -10.33 -15.19 6.03
N PHE A 253 -10.96 -14.64 4.99
CA PHE A 253 -10.30 -13.72 4.06
C PHE A 253 -9.77 -12.49 4.77
N GLY A 254 -8.54 -12.10 4.45
CA GLY A 254 -8.00 -10.81 4.86
C GLY A 254 -8.69 -9.67 4.10
N ASP A 255 -8.79 -8.50 4.72
CA ASP A 255 -9.55 -7.37 4.18
C ASP A 255 -8.83 -6.02 4.33
N TYR A 256 -9.55 -4.93 4.06
CA TYR A 256 -9.05 -3.57 4.19
C TYR A 256 -8.61 -3.19 5.60
N LEU A 257 -9.24 -3.74 6.65
CA LEU A 257 -8.82 -3.50 8.02
C LEU A 257 -7.43 -4.11 8.25
N ASP A 258 -7.20 -5.31 7.72
CA ASP A 258 -5.87 -5.94 7.81
C ASP A 258 -4.80 -5.15 7.05
N ILE A 259 -5.13 -4.63 5.85
CA ILE A 259 -4.25 -3.71 5.12
C ILE A 259 -3.90 -2.51 5.98
N ASN A 260 -4.90 -1.81 6.52
CA ASN A 260 -4.70 -0.61 7.32
C ASN A 260 -3.81 -0.85 8.55
N ASN A 261 -3.98 -1.99 9.22
CA ASN A 261 -3.18 -2.35 10.38
C ASN A 261 -1.70 -2.56 9.99
N LEU A 262 -1.45 -3.20 8.85
CA LEU A 262 -0.09 -3.44 8.37
C LEU A 262 0.56 -2.17 7.79
N GLU A 263 -0.22 -1.33 7.12
CA GLU A 263 0.20 0.01 6.70
C GLU A 263 0.63 0.85 7.92
N LEU A 264 -0.19 0.83 8.98
CA LEU A 264 0.13 1.51 10.23
C LEU A 264 1.39 0.92 10.87
N LEU A 265 1.56 -0.40 10.90
CA LEU A 265 2.71 -1.01 11.57
C LEU A 265 4.02 -0.72 10.83
N PHE A 266 4.04 -0.89 9.51
CA PHE A 266 5.25 -0.85 8.68
C PHE A 266 5.45 0.49 7.95
N SER A 267 4.57 1.47 8.18
CA SER A 267 4.60 2.78 7.52
C SER A 267 4.62 2.70 6.00
N PHE A 268 3.86 1.77 5.40
CA PHE A 268 3.67 1.75 3.94
C PHE A 268 2.25 2.17 3.57
N LYS A 269 2.04 2.40 2.27
CA LYS A 269 0.71 2.66 1.73
C LYS A 269 0.37 1.74 0.57
N THR A 270 -0.84 1.21 0.55
CA THR A 270 -1.34 0.37 -0.54
C THR A 270 -1.98 1.22 -1.61
N VAL A 271 -1.55 1.01 -2.83
CA VAL A 271 -2.22 1.48 -4.04
C VAL A 271 -3.00 0.31 -4.62
N LEU A 272 -4.32 0.37 -4.50
CA LEU A 272 -5.23 -0.72 -4.84
C LEU A 272 -5.87 -0.48 -6.20
N PHE A 273 -5.60 -1.40 -7.12
CA PHE A 273 -6.21 -1.47 -8.44
C PHE A 273 -7.55 -2.21 -8.32
N ASN A 274 -8.63 -1.45 -8.07
CA ASN A 274 -9.96 -2.00 -7.90
C ASN A 274 -10.65 -2.11 -9.28
N ILE A 275 -10.83 -3.34 -9.77
CA ILE A 275 -11.37 -3.59 -11.12
C ILE A 275 -12.86 -3.28 -11.23
N GLU A 276 -13.64 -3.59 -10.19
CA GLU A 276 -15.08 -3.37 -10.19
C GLU A 276 -15.42 -1.88 -10.27
N SER A 277 -14.74 -1.07 -9.46
CA SER A 277 -14.97 0.39 -9.44
C SER A 277 -14.15 1.14 -10.49
N GLN A 278 -13.20 0.48 -11.14
CA GLN A 278 -12.22 1.09 -12.06
C GLN A 278 -11.47 2.28 -11.44
N LYS A 279 -11.25 2.24 -10.13
CA LYS A 279 -10.54 3.26 -9.36
C LYS A 279 -9.20 2.74 -8.85
N LEU A 280 -8.23 3.64 -8.80
CA LEU A 280 -6.95 3.45 -8.15
C LEU A 280 -7.06 4.03 -6.74
N SER A 281 -7.40 3.20 -5.77
CA SER A 281 -7.64 3.62 -4.39
C SER A 281 -6.31 3.66 -3.62
N CYS A 282 -6.08 4.71 -2.83
CA CYS A 282 -4.89 4.82 -1.98
C CYS A 282 -5.26 4.96 -0.50
N GLY A 283 -6.33 4.30 -0.03
CA GLY A 283 -6.80 4.38 1.35
C GLY A 283 -7.18 5.81 1.78
N GLU A 284 -7.17 6.05 3.09
CA GLU A 284 -7.49 7.37 3.67
C GLU A 284 -6.23 8.22 3.91
N VAL A 285 -6.26 9.47 3.45
CA VAL A 285 -5.14 10.44 3.62
C VAL A 285 -4.96 10.85 5.08
N SER A 286 -6.03 10.85 5.89
CA SER A 286 -5.94 11.17 7.33
C SER A 286 -4.98 10.25 8.09
N ARG A 287 -4.73 9.05 7.55
CA ARG A 287 -3.83 8.04 8.13
C ARG A 287 -2.39 8.15 7.62
N ASP A 288 -2.14 9.03 6.66
CA ASP A 288 -0.83 9.20 6.07
C ASP A 288 0.10 9.89 7.08
N SER A 289 0.95 9.07 7.69
CA SER A 289 2.02 9.56 8.56
C SER A 289 3.32 8.86 8.22
N ARG A 290 4.27 9.62 7.66
CA ARG A 290 5.63 9.17 7.31
C ARG A 290 5.68 7.88 6.48
N ILE A 291 4.91 7.83 5.39
CA ILE A 291 4.96 6.72 4.42
C ILE A 291 6.40 6.54 3.94
N GLN A 292 6.96 5.35 4.15
CA GLN A 292 8.31 4.95 3.74
C GLN A 292 8.30 4.41 2.32
N PHE A 293 7.26 3.64 1.97
CA PHE A 293 7.12 3.00 0.67
C PHE A 293 5.65 2.74 0.32
N PHE A 294 5.38 2.53 -0.95
CA PHE A 294 4.08 2.14 -1.50
C PHE A 294 4.15 0.70 -1.98
N VAL A 295 3.03 -0.02 -1.89
CA VAL A 295 2.85 -1.35 -2.49
C VAL A 295 1.63 -1.33 -3.40
N THR A 296 1.69 -2.04 -4.52
CA THR A 296 0.58 -2.09 -5.48
C THR A 296 -0.10 -3.44 -5.45
N LEU A 297 -1.41 -3.43 -5.19
CA LEU A 297 -2.24 -4.63 -5.11
C LEU A 297 -3.36 -4.58 -6.14
N TYR A 298 -3.72 -5.75 -6.65
CA TYR A 298 -4.90 -5.97 -7.47
C TYR A 298 -6.05 -6.44 -6.58
N TYR A 299 -7.26 -5.92 -6.78
CA TYR A 299 -8.45 -6.30 -6.03
C TYR A 299 -9.66 -6.57 -6.93
N GLN A 300 -10.28 -7.74 -6.72
CA GLN A 300 -11.39 -8.26 -7.51
C GLN A 300 -12.40 -9.01 -6.62
N GLU A 301 -13.68 -9.01 -7.00
CA GLU A 301 -14.75 -9.85 -6.43
C GLU A 301 -14.94 -9.66 -4.92
N ASN A 302 -14.65 -8.45 -4.45
CA ASN A 302 -14.67 -8.06 -3.04
C ASN A 302 -13.95 -9.02 -2.06
N SER A 303 -13.00 -9.83 -2.55
CA SER A 303 -12.39 -10.90 -1.76
C SER A 303 -11.04 -11.41 -2.27
N HIS A 304 -10.68 -11.14 -3.53
CA HIS A 304 -9.44 -11.62 -4.13
C HIS A 304 -8.39 -10.50 -4.20
N PHE A 305 -7.22 -10.79 -3.64
CA PHE A 305 -6.04 -9.93 -3.71
C PHE A 305 -4.92 -10.64 -4.47
N ALA A 306 -4.28 -9.91 -5.39
CA ALA A 306 -3.10 -10.37 -6.09
C ALA A 306 -2.05 -9.25 -6.14
N ILE A 307 -0.83 -9.59 -6.54
CA ILE A 307 0.22 -8.59 -6.72
C ILE A 307 -0.07 -7.85 -8.03
N GLN A 308 -0.12 -6.53 -7.98
CA GLN A 308 -0.11 -5.70 -9.18
C GLN A 308 1.31 -5.15 -9.36
N GLY A 309 1.90 -5.38 -10.52
CA GLY A 309 3.16 -4.78 -10.92
C GLY A 309 2.93 -3.74 -12.01
N LEU A 310 3.71 -2.68 -11.94
CA LEU A 310 3.73 -1.59 -12.91
C LEU A 310 4.88 -1.79 -13.89
N ILE A 311 4.64 -1.43 -15.14
CA ILE A 311 5.59 -1.58 -16.25
C ILE A 311 5.79 -0.22 -16.89
N ASP A 312 7.05 0.18 -17.02
CA ASP A 312 7.43 1.30 -17.85
C ASP A 312 7.57 0.83 -19.31
N LEU A 313 6.76 1.39 -20.22
CA LEU A 313 6.79 1.05 -21.66
C LEU A 313 7.95 1.72 -22.41
N HIS A 314 8.71 2.60 -21.75
CA HIS A 314 9.90 3.25 -22.30
C HIS A 314 11.17 2.41 -22.11
N GLU A 315 11.13 1.41 -21.23
CA GLU A 315 12.30 0.61 -20.89
C GLU A 315 12.50 -0.59 -21.83
N PRO A 316 13.70 -0.76 -22.42
CA PRO A 316 13.94 -1.80 -23.44
C PRO A 316 14.25 -3.19 -22.86
N TYR A 317 14.12 -3.41 -21.55
CA TYR A 317 14.55 -4.65 -20.91
C TYR A 317 13.54 -5.79 -21.15
N GLN A 318 14.04 -6.92 -21.64
CA GLN A 318 13.27 -8.16 -21.78
C GLN A 318 14.11 -9.37 -21.31
N PRO A 319 13.55 -10.26 -20.47
CA PRO A 319 12.21 -10.20 -19.89
C PRO A 319 12.09 -9.09 -18.83
N TYR A 320 10.98 -8.34 -18.87
CA TYR A 320 10.69 -7.24 -17.95
C TYR A 320 10.15 -7.78 -16.64
N GLU A 321 10.66 -7.30 -15.49
CA GLU A 321 10.09 -7.61 -14.18
C GLU A 321 9.26 -6.40 -13.68
N PRO A 322 7.91 -6.52 -13.66
CA PRO A 322 7.03 -5.49 -13.13
C PRO A 322 7.35 -5.09 -11.69
N ILE A 323 7.30 -3.80 -11.39
CA ILE A 323 7.60 -3.24 -10.07
C ILE A 323 6.32 -3.15 -9.25
N SER A 324 6.31 -3.77 -8.07
CA SER A 324 5.11 -3.83 -7.21
C SER A 324 5.28 -3.11 -5.86
N ALA A 325 6.43 -2.51 -5.62
CA ALA A 325 6.66 -1.63 -4.49
C ALA A 325 7.65 -0.52 -4.85
N PHE A 326 7.44 0.65 -4.27
CA PHE A 326 8.18 1.87 -4.59
C PHE A 326 8.56 2.53 -3.28
N LEU A 327 9.77 3.05 -3.13
CA LEU A 327 9.99 4.01 -2.04
C LEU A 327 9.11 5.24 -2.30
N ALA A 328 8.80 6.01 -1.27
CA ALA A 328 7.86 7.13 -1.40
C ALA A 328 8.29 8.14 -2.47
N GLN A 329 9.59 8.40 -2.59
CA GLN A 329 10.18 9.23 -3.63
C GLN A 329 10.14 8.62 -5.03
N ASP A 330 10.02 7.29 -5.12
CA ASP A 330 10.05 6.54 -6.36
C ASP A 330 8.66 6.28 -6.93
N LEU A 331 7.62 6.86 -6.32
CA LEU A 331 6.25 6.71 -6.78
C LEU A 331 6.07 7.36 -8.16
N PRO A 332 5.68 6.61 -9.20
CA PRO A 332 5.55 7.16 -10.53
C PRO A 332 4.47 8.25 -10.60
N ILE A 333 4.79 9.37 -11.26
CA ILE A 333 3.89 10.52 -11.39
C ILE A 333 2.50 10.13 -11.93
N PRO A 334 2.38 9.31 -13.00
CA PRO A 334 1.08 8.92 -13.50
C PRO A 334 0.25 8.17 -12.45
N LEU A 335 0.89 7.34 -11.63
CA LEU A 335 0.24 6.63 -10.54
C LEU A 335 -0.25 7.64 -9.50
N ALA A 336 0.63 8.54 -9.04
CA ALA A 336 0.30 9.56 -8.04
C ALA A 336 -0.88 10.45 -8.46
N MET A 337 -0.96 10.81 -9.75
CA MET A 337 -2.05 11.64 -10.30
C MET A 337 -3.39 10.91 -10.44
N MET A 338 -3.35 9.58 -10.54
CA MET A 338 -4.54 8.75 -10.73
C MET A 338 -5.12 8.24 -9.41
N MET A 339 -4.33 8.26 -8.33
CA MET A 339 -4.76 7.84 -7.00
C MET A 339 -5.92 8.71 -6.52
N VAL A 340 -6.93 8.06 -5.97
CA VAL A 340 -8.04 8.71 -5.30
C VAL A 340 -8.15 8.16 -3.88
N ASP A 341 -8.60 9.03 -2.98
CA ASP A 341 -8.95 8.62 -1.63
C ASP A 341 -10.12 7.65 -1.68
N ASP A 342 -10.00 6.56 -0.92
CA ASP A 342 -11.09 5.60 -0.77
C ASP A 342 -11.72 5.80 0.59
N CYS A 343 -12.68 6.73 0.67
CA CYS A 343 -13.38 7.09 1.91
C CYS A 343 -14.33 5.98 2.42
N ARG A 344 -14.23 4.73 1.94
CA ARG A 344 -15.11 3.62 2.34
C ARG A 344 -14.97 3.18 3.80
N LEU A 345 -14.13 3.83 4.60
CA LEU A 345 -13.98 3.60 6.03
C LEU A 345 -14.13 4.88 6.88
N ALA A 346 -14.66 5.97 6.31
CA ALA A 346 -15.04 7.15 7.09
C ALA A 346 -16.12 6.75 8.11
N ARG A 347 -15.69 6.42 9.33
CA ARG A 347 -16.43 6.84 10.52
C ARG A 347 -16.05 8.30 10.70
N ASP A 348 -17.05 9.17 10.58
CA ASP A 348 -16.98 10.49 11.17
C ASP A 348 -16.63 10.31 12.66
N ASP A 349 -15.53 10.93 13.09
CA ASP A 349 -15.16 11.04 14.51
C ASP A 349 -16.27 11.71 15.33
#